data_AF-A0A1E3QF28-F1
#
_entry.id   AF-A0A1E3QF28-F1
#
_cell.length_a   1.000
_cell.length_b   1.000
_cell.length_c   1.000
_cell.angle_alpha   90.00
_cell.angle_beta   90.00
_cell.angle_gamma   90.00
#
_symmetry.space_group_name_H-M   'P 1'
#
loop_
_entity.id
_entity.type
_entity.pdbx_description
1 polymer ?
#
loop_
_entity_poly.entity_id
_entity_poly.type
_entity_poly.pdbx_seq_one_letter_code
_entity_poly.pdbx_strand_id
1 'polypeptide(L)'
;MATQTPSDAESSTTSEIFFPYIAAQLQSSIATLRKGVELIEADERNYVALQDTLEAYNRALTRETIVQIGPRALVKAQVVHTNEIYTAVGEGYIIQQSAYHASQMAGRRAECMD
;
A
#
# COMPACT_ATOMS: atom_id res chain seq x y z
N MET A 1 -13.02 39.86 -60.58
CA MET A 1 -12.13 39.86 -59.39
C MET A 1 -12.82 39.05 -58.31
N ALA A 2 -12.42 37.81 -58.11
CA ALA A 2 -12.94 36.94 -57.06
C ALA A 2 -11.82 36.71 -56.05
N THR A 3 -11.95 37.26 -54.85
CA THR A 3 -11.06 37.01 -53.72
C THR A 3 -11.70 35.94 -52.85
N GLN A 4 -11.14 34.72 -52.88
CA GLN A 4 -11.45 33.67 -51.92
C GLN A 4 -10.69 33.95 -50.62
N THR A 5 -11.42 34.13 -49.52
CA THR A 5 -10.91 34.11 -48.15
C THR A 5 -10.74 32.66 -47.68
N PRO A 6 -9.58 32.25 -47.12
CA PRO A 6 -9.43 30.95 -46.48
C PRO A 6 -9.65 31.10 -44.97
N SER A 7 -10.77 30.58 -44.42
CA SER A 7 -11.09 30.73 -42.99
C SER A 7 -11.46 29.44 -42.26
N ASP A 8 -11.62 28.29 -42.94
CA ASP A 8 -12.33 27.15 -42.33
C ASP A 8 -11.48 25.88 -42.12
N ALA A 9 -10.15 25.94 -42.29
CA ALA A 9 -9.31 24.73 -42.29
C ALA A 9 -8.68 24.35 -40.93
N GLU A 10 -8.62 25.26 -39.95
CA GLU A 10 -7.83 25.04 -38.71
C GLU A 10 -8.63 24.50 -37.51
N SER A 11 -9.96 24.47 -37.59
CA SER A 11 -10.82 24.07 -36.47
C SER A 11 -11.12 22.57 -36.36
N SER A 12 -10.93 21.78 -37.42
CA SER A 12 -11.29 20.35 -37.44
C SER A 12 -10.21 19.45 -36.83
N THR A 13 -8.93 19.70 -37.13
CA THR A 13 -7.77 18.90 -36.69
C THR A 13 -7.51 18.97 -35.20
N THR A 14 -7.84 20.09 -34.57
CA THR A 14 -7.66 20.28 -33.11
C THR A 14 -8.61 19.39 -32.31
N SER A 15 -9.81 19.10 -32.83
CA SER A 15 -10.78 18.24 -32.17
C SER A 15 -10.37 16.76 -32.17
N GLU A 16 -9.81 16.27 -33.28
CA GLU A 16 -9.45 14.85 -33.46
C GLU A 16 -8.28 14.39 -32.58
N ILE A 17 -7.42 15.32 -32.14
CA ILE A 17 -6.28 15.04 -31.26
C ILE A 17 -6.66 15.24 -29.78
N PHE A 18 -7.56 16.17 -29.51
CA PHE A 18 -7.94 16.54 -28.14
C PHE A 18 -8.74 15.46 -27.42
N PHE A 19 -9.73 14.85 -28.09
CA PHE A 19 -10.54 13.77 -27.51
C PHE A 19 -9.75 12.49 -27.14
N PRO A 20 -8.88 11.92 -28.00
CA PRO A 20 -8.10 10.74 -27.63
C PRO A 20 -7.07 11.05 -26.54
N TYR A 21 -6.52 12.27 -26.50
CA TYR A 21 -5.63 12.70 -25.42
C TYR A 21 -6.35 12.71 -24.05
N ILE A 22 -7.56 13.25 -23.99
CA ILE A 22 -8.37 13.23 -22.77
C ILE A 22 -8.73 11.79 -22.37
N ALA A 23 -9.10 10.94 -23.32
CA ALA A 23 -9.41 9.54 -23.05
C ALA A 23 -8.20 8.79 -22.48
N ALA A 24 -7.00 9.01 -23.02
CA ALA A 24 -5.76 8.42 -22.51
C ALA A 24 -5.42 8.92 -21.10
N GLN A 25 -5.61 10.21 -20.82
CA GLN A 25 -5.40 10.80 -19.50
C GLN A 25 -6.40 10.28 -18.45
N LEU A 26 -7.65 10.05 -18.85
CA LEU A 26 -8.65 9.42 -18.00
C LEU A 26 -8.29 7.96 -17.71
N GLN A 27 -7.83 7.21 -18.72
CA GLN A 27 -7.40 5.82 -18.54
C GLN A 27 -6.19 5.71 -17.60
N SER A 28 -5.19 6.59 -17.74
CA SER A 28 -4.03 6.59 -16.83
C SER A 28 -4.43 6.92 -15.39
N SER A 29 -5.37 7.85 -15.22
CA SER A 29 -5.92 8.21 -13.90
C SER A 29 -6.68 7.04 -13.28
N ILE A 30 -7.55 6.36 -14.04
CA ILE A 30 -8.27 5.17 -13.59
C ILE A 30 -7.30 4.05 -13.21
N ALA A 31 -6.26 3.82 -14.00
CA ALA A 31 -5.25 2.80 -13.70
C ALA A 31 -4.50 3.11 -12.40
N THR A 32 -4.16 4.37 -12.17
CA THR A 32 -3.49 4.81 -10.93
C THR A 32 -4.40 4.62 -9.72
N LEU A 33 -5.67 5.01 -9.82
CA LEU A 33 -6.65 4.82 -8.75
C LEU A 33 -6.86 3.35 -8.42
N ARG A 34 -6.98 2.48 -9.43
CA ARG A 34 -7.09 1.03 -9.23
C ARG A 34 -5.90 0.45 -8.49
N LYS A 35 -4.69 0.88 -8.87
CA LYS A 35 -3.46 0.46 -8.17
C LYS A 35 -3.44 0.96 -6.72
N GLY A 36 -3.96 2.16 -6.47
CA GLY A 36 -4.10 2.71 -5.11
C GLY A 36 -5.04 1.86 -4.25
N VAL A 37 -6.19 1.47 -4.79
CA VAL A 37 -7.14 0.58 -4.10
C VAL A 37 -6.50 -0.78 -3.78
N GLU A 38 -5.85 -1.39 -4.77
CA GLU A 38 -5.17 -2.69 -4.56
C GLU A 38 -4.11 -2.63 -3.45
N LEU A 39 -3.36 -1.52 -3.36
CA LEU A 39 -2.37 -1.30 -2.30
C LEU A 39 -3.03 -1.19 -0.93
N ILE A 40 -4.10 -0.41 -0.81
CA ILE A 40 -4.82 -0.21 0.47
C ILE A 40 -5.41 -1.53 0.95
N GLU A 41 -6.07 -2.28 0.08
CA GLU A 41 -6.62 -3.60 0.43
C GLU A 41 -5.51 -4.60 0.81
N ALA A 42 -4.34 -4.52 0.19
CA ALA A 42 -3.20 -5.35 0.56
C ALA A 42 -2.65 -4.99 1.95
N ASP A 43 -2.55 -3.71 2.26
CA ASP A 43 -2.10 -3.22 3.56
C ASP A 43 -3.09 -3.59 4.67
N GLU A 44 -4.40 -3.46 4.43
CA GLU A 44 -5.45 -3.89 5.36
C GLU A 44 -5.32 -5.38 5.70
N ARG A 45 -5.22 -6.25 4.68
CA ARG A 45 -4.99 -7.70 4.87
C ARG A 45 -3.72 -7.98 5.65
N ASN A 46 -2.64 -7.21 5.41
CA ASN A 46 -1.39 -7.35 6.14
C ASN A 46 -1.56 -6.97 7.62
N TYR A 47 -2.32 -5.91 7.93
CA TYR A 47 -2.60 -5.51 9.31
C TYR A 47 -3.44 -6.54 10.06
N VAL A 48 -4.45 -7.13 9.42
CA VAL A 48 -5.26 -8.21 10.01
C VAL A 48 -4.39 -9.44 10.29
N ALA A 49 -3.61 -9.89 9.31
CA ALA A 49 -2.69 -11.04 9.50
C ALA A 49 -1.62 -10.77 10.57
N LEU A 50 -1.16 -9.52 10.67
CA LEU A 50 -0.23 -9.09 11.72
C LEU A 50 -0.90 -9.16 13.10
N GLN A 51 -2.14 -8.67 13.24
CA GLN A 51 -2.87 -8.75 14.50
C GLN A 51 -2.97 -10.19 15.01
N ASP A 52 -3.42 -11.12 14.18
CA ASP A 52 -3.52 -12.55 14.51
C ASP A 52 -2.17 -13.14 14.95
N THR A 53 -1.11 -12.74 14.25
CA THR A 53 0.25 -13.18 14.53
C THR A 53 0.74 -12.68 15.89
N LEU A 54 0.49 -11.41 16.21
CA LEU A 54 0.88 -10.79 17.48
C LEU A 54 0.12 -11.39 18.66
N GLU A 55 -1.16 -11.69 18.49
CA GLU A 55 -1.97 -12.39 19.50
C GLU A 55 -1.45 -13.81 19.77
N ALA A 56 -0.97 -14.51 18.74
CA ALA A 56 -0.32 -15.80 18.91
C ALA A 56 1.02 -15.71 19.65
N TYR A 57 1.82 -14.66 19.39
CA TYR A 57 3.11 -14.45 20.06
C TYR A 57 2.99 -14.18 21.56
N ASN A 58 1.89 -13.56 22.00
CA ASN A 58 1.65 -13.29 23.42
C ASN A 58 1.52 -14.57 24.28
N ARG A 59 1.27 -15.74 23.67
CA ARG A 59 1.01 -16.99 24.42
C ARG A 59 2.27 -17.73 24.88
N ALA A 60 3.43 -17.48 24.28
CA ALA A 60 4.66 -18.20 24.59
C ALA A 60 5.87 -17.27 24.49
N LEU A 61 6.68 -17.19 25.56
CA LEU A 61 7.85 -16.29 25.70
C LEU A 61 8.99 -16.57 24.70
N THR A 62 9.04 -17.79 24.17
CA THR A 62 10.04 -18.19 23.18
C THR A 62 9.40 -19.02 22.08
N ARG A 63 9.86 -18.85 20.84
CA ARG A 63 9.36 -19.59 19.68
C ARG A 63 10.46 -19.81 18.66
N GLU A 64 10.63 -21.04 18.19
CA GLU A 64 11.51 -21.33 17.06
C GLU A 64 10.88 -20.84 15.76
N THR A 65 11.69 -20.22 14.90
CA THR A 65 11.27 -19.68 13.62
C THR A 65 12.37 -19.83 12.58
N ILE A 66 12.03 -19.58 11.31
CA ILE A 66 12.98 -19.49 10.21
C ILE A 66 12.97 -18.05 9.72
N VAL A 67 14.12 -17.38 9.80
CA VAL A 67 14.30 -16.01 9.37
C VAL A 67 14.97 -16.00 8.00
N GLN A 68 14.42 -15.20 7.09
CA GLN A 68 15.03 -14.97 5.79
C GLN A 68 16.09 -13.86 5.89
N ILE A 69 17.33 -14.20 5.57
CA ILE A 69 18.46 -13.26 5.52
C ILE A 69 18.81 -13.03 4.04
N GLY A 70 18.18 -12.03 3.44
CA GLY A 70 18.36 -11.71 2.02
C GLY A 70 17.56 -12.63 1.07
N PRO A 71 17.79 -12.56 -0.26
CA PRO A 71 16.88 -13.14 -1.24
C PRO A 71 16.87 -14.68 -1.30
N ARG A 72 17.90 -15.36 -0.78
CA ARG A 72 18.05 -16.82 -0.92
C ARG A 72 18.53 -17.56 0.33
N ALA A 73 18.73 -16.89 1.46
CA ALA A 73 19.18 -17.56 2.68
C ALA A 73 18.06 -17.62 3.72
N LEU A 74 17.85 -18.82 4.28
CA LEU A 74 16.92 -19.09 5.37
C LEU A 74 17.73 -19.64 6.55
N VAL A 75 17.55 -19.06 7.73
CA VAL A 75 18.29 -19.42 8.94
C VAL A 75 17.31 -19.80 10.03
N LYS A 76 17.57 -20.93 10.70
CA LYS A 76 16.82 -21.31 11.90
C LYS A 76 17.21 -20.38 13.05
N ALA A 77 16.22 -19.79 13.70
CA ALA A 77 16.40 -18.87 14.80
C ALA A 77 15.35 -19.12 15.89
N GLN A 78 15.58 -18.53 17.06
CA GLN A 78 14.60 -18.53 18.14
C GLN A 78 14.26 -17.07 18.47
N VAL A 79 12.98 -16.75 18.44
CA VAL A 79 12.47 -15.48 18.94
C VAL A 79 12.37 -15.59 20.46
N VAL A 80 12.98 -14.65 21.16
CA VAL A 80 12.95 -14.49 22.61
C VAL A 80 12.21 -13.20 22.95
N HIS A 81 11.61 -13.13 24.14
CA HIS A 81 10.82 -11.97 24.58
C HIS A 81 9.71 -11.58 23.60
N THR A 82 8.97 -12.57 23.11
CA THR A 82 7.80 -12.42 22.22
C THR A 82 6.68 -11.54 22.79
N ASN A 83 6.73 -11.24 24.09
CA ASN A 83 5.84 -10.33 24.78
C ASN A 83 6.16 -8.86 24.50
N GLU A 84 7.35 -8.52 24.00
CA GLU A 84 7.82 -7.16 23.77
C GLU A 84 8.18 -6.94 22.30
N ILE A 85 7.61 -5.87 21.72
CA ILE A 85 7.66 -5.62 20.28
C ILE A 85 7.97 -4.14 20.05
N TYR A 86 8.82 -3.89 19.04
CA TYR A 86 9.11 -2.56 18.55
C TYR A 86 8.12 -2.19 17.45
N THR A 87 7.30 -1.18 17.71
CA THR A 87 6.25 -0.72 16.78
C THR A 87 6.62 0.66 16.23
N ALA A 88 6.57 0.82 14.91
CA ALA A 88 6.70 2.12 14.25
C ALA A 88 5.35 2.86 14.30
N VAL A 89 5.31 3.98 15.03
CA VAL A 89 4.06 4.75 15.26
C VAL A 89 3.80 5.76 14.15
N GLY A 90 4.87 6.29 13.55
CA GLY A 90 4.84 7.33 12.52
C GLY A 90 6.08 8.21 12.62
N GLU A 91 6.37 8.98 11.58
CA GLU A 91 7.42 10.03 11.58
C GLU A 91 8.82 9.56 12.04
N GLY A 92 9.14 8.29 11.82
CA GLY A 92 10.42 7.70 12.23
C GLY A 92 10.51 7.31 13.72
N TYR A 93 9.42 7.45 14.49
CA TYR A 93 9.38 7.02 15.88
C TYR A 93 9.07 5.53 16.01
N ILE A 94 9.89 4.85 16.81
CA ILE A 94 9.76 3.45 17.18
C ILE A 94 9.64 3.37 18.70
N ILE A 95 8.62 2.66 19.18
CA ILE A 95 8.38 2.48 20.61
C ILE A 95 8.35 0.99 20.96
N GLN A 96 8.85 0.64 22.14
CA GLN A 96 8.77 -0.71 22.69
C GLN A 96 7.45 -0.84 23.46
N GLN A 97 6.67 -1.85 23.14
CA GLN A 97 5.36 -2.08 23.74
C GLN A 97 5.10 -3.57 23.94
N SER A 98 4.05 -3.90 24.68
CA SER A 98 3.61 -5.28 24.78
C SER A 98 3.01 -5.76 23.45
N ALA A 99 3.12 -7.06 23.18
CA ALA A 99 2.52 -7.69 22.01
C ALA A 99 1.00 -7.44 21.91
N TYR A 100 0.33 -7.36 23.06
CA TYR A 100 -1.09 -7.01 23.15
C TYR A 100 -1.39 -5.58 22.70
N HIS A 101 -0.60 -4.59 23.14
CA HIS A 101 -0.80 -3.22 22.68
C HIS A 101 -0.48 -3.06 21.19
N ALA A 102 0.55 -3.76 20.70
CA ALA A 102 0.87 -3.80 19.29
C ALA A 102 -0.26 -4.41 18.44
N SER A 103 -0.91 -5.48 18.92
CA SER A 103 -2.04 -6.10 18.20
C SER A 103 -3.25 -5.17 18.12
N GLN A 104 -3.59 -4.48 19.21
CA GLN A 104 -4.64 -3.46 19.19
C GLN A 104 -4.33 -2.30 18.23
N MET A 105 -3.06 -1.88 18.15
CA MET A 105 -2.66 -0.85 17.20
C MET A 105 -2.79 -1.31 15.75
N ALA A 106 -2.46 -2.57 15.45
CA ALA A 106 -2.67 -3.16 14.13
C ALA A 106 -4.17 -3.20 13.77
N GLY A 107 -5.02 -3.66 14.70
CA GLY A 107 -6.47 -3.69 14.51
C GLY A 107 -7.07 -2.29 14.25
N ARG A 108 -6.71 -1.29 15.06
CA ARG A 108 -7.15 0.10 14.84
C ARG A 108 -6.68 0.69 13.51
N ARG A 109 -5.53 0.23 12.99
CA ARG A 109 -5.04 0.65 11.67
C ARG A 109 -5.81 -0.01 10.54
N ALA A 110 -6.19 -1.28 10.68
CA ALA A 110 -7.07 -1.96 9.73
C ALA A 110 -8.45 -1.28 9.68
N GLU A 111 -9.07 -1.01 10.84
CA GLU A 111 -10.36 -0.30 10.94
C GLU A 111 -10.34 1.11 10.32
N CYS A 112 -9.17 1.74 10.21
CA CYS A 112 -9.03 3.07 9.61
C CYS A 112 -8.87 3.01 8.07
N MET A 113 -8.71 1.81 7.50
CA MET A 113 -8.60 1.58 6.05
C MET A 113 -9.93 1.15 5.40
N ASP A 114 -10.91 0.73 6.22
CA ASP A 114 -12.32 0.52 5.83
C ASP A 114 -13.06 1.84 5.52
#